data_AF-A0A819G3U9-F1
#
_entry.id   AF-A0A819G3U9-F1
#
_cell.length_a   1.000
_cell.length_b   1.000
_cell.length_c   1.000
_cell.angle_alpha   90.00
_cell.angle_beta   90.00
_cell.angle_gamma   90.00
#
_symmetry.space_group_name_H-M   'P 1'
#
loop_
_entity.id
_entity.type
_entity.pdbx_description
1 polymer ?
#
loop_
_entity_poly.entity_id
_entity_poly.type
_entity_poly.pdbx_seq_one_letter_code
_entity_poly.pdbx_strand_id
1 'polypeptide(L)'
;KSSEEELEEKTCQALEALVSSKVSAALPAQYIRYTPSQQGLEFNSGAKQRIIQMVEVQKDPMEPSRFKINKKIPRGPPSRPAPILHSPIRKVTVKEQQDWKISPCISNWKNSKGYTIPLDKRLAVDGRGLQNTHINENFAKLAEALYTANSKAHEAVDLRAKVEKQIAKKQKDDKEERLRKLALRARTDHVGIRLAGKGDEQSAERDQIRQERKKERRRAAALQRAGGNKKNRPKERDISEKIALGVQSAIHTGIQYDQRLFNMSAGFNSGLSDDGANNVYDRPWNSSTAVASQIYKPSKTSEDNFEDTEALANATTRFEKEKGFKGASRAAARNGPVQFQHEEDLFSSRDFLKDVRQSGTSGSASSSKRGNADDREERSSKKRRKK
;
A
#
# COMPACT_ATOMS: atom_id res chain seq x y z
N LYS A 1 -45.91 44.23 -57.30
CA LYS A 1 -45.04 43.75 -56.21
C LYS A 1 -45.38 42.29 -56.01
N SER A 2 -44.39 41.42 -55.86
CA SER A 2 -44.67 40.02 -55.52
C SER A 2 -45.36 39.99 -54.14
N SER A 3 -46.18 38.98 -53.86
CA SER A 3 -46.82 38.83 -52.54
C SER A 3 -45.79 38.73 -51.40
N GLU A 4 -44.56 38.34 -51.74
CA GLU A 4 -43.41 38.28 -50.84
C GLU A 4 -42.91 39.69 -50.48
N GLU A 5 -42.72 40.58 -51.47
CA GLU A 5 -42.33 41.98 -51.25
C GLU A 5 -43.35 42.72 -50.35
N GLU A 6 -44.65 42.46 -50.51
CA GLU A 6 -45.67 43.08 -49.65
C GLU A 6 -45.63 42.58 -48.20
N LEU A 7 -45.29 41.30 -47.97
CA LEU A 7 -45.12 40.74 -46.64
C LEU A 7 -43.85 41.28 -45.98
N GLU A 8 -42.77 41.36 -46.72
CA GLU A 8 -41.51 41.95 -46.27
C GLU A 8 -41.73 43.41 -45.84
N GLU A 9 -42.36 44.23 -46.69
CA GLU A 9 -42.66 45.64 -46.35
C GLU A 9 -43.51 45.76 -45.08
N LYS A 10 -44.55 44.92 -44.92
CA LYS A 10 -45.40 44.91 -43.71
C LYS A 10 -44.63 44.50 -42.46
N THR A 11 -43.77 43.50 -42.56
CA THR A 11 -42.95 43.03 -41.42
C THR A 11 -41.89 44.05 -41.05
N CYS A 12 -41.20 44.66 -42.01
CA CYS A 12 -40.24 45.73 -41.78
C CYS A 12 -40.90 46.91 -41.06
N GLN A 13 -42.04 47.40 -41.56
CA GLN A 13 -42.78 48.50 -40.91
C GLN A 13 -43.22 48.15 -39.47
N ALA A 14 -43.69 46.92 -39.24
CA ALA A 14 -44.09 46.48 -37.91
C ALA A 14 -42.90 46.40 -36.93
N LEU A 15 -41.74 45.94 -37.41
CA LEU A 15 -40.52 45.88 -36.61
C LEU A 15 -39.96 47.28 -36.34
N GLU A 16 -39.97 48.17 -37.33
CA GLU A 16 -39.57 49.58 -37.18
C GLU A 16 -40.46 50.31 -36.16
N ALA A 17 -41.77 50.03 -36.13
CA ALA A 17 -42.67 50.57 -35.11
C ALA A 17 -42.35 50.07 -33.69
N LEU A 18 -41.95 48.80 -33.53
CA LEU A 18 -41.50 48.24 -32.26
C LEU A 18 -40.14 48.79 -31.81
N VAL A 19 -39.27 49.14 -32.75
CA VAL A 19 -37.98 49.79 -32.46
C VAL A 19 -38.21 51.25 -32.09
N SER A 20 -39.00 51.99 -32.87
CA SER A 20 -39.26 53.41 -32.62
C SER A 20 -39.99 53.64 -31.30
N SER A 21 -40.94 52.78 -30.93
CA SER A 21 -41.61 52.82 -29.61
C SER A 21 -40.69 52.53 -28.43
N LYS A 22 -39.54 51.86 -28.63
CA LYS A 22 -38.50 51.72 -27.60
C LYS A 22 -37.58 52.94 -27.51
N VAL A 23 -37.57 53.78 -28.54
CA VAL A 23 -36.62 54.91 -28.70
C VAL A 23 -37.30 56.27 -28.47
N SER A 24 -38.61 56.39 -28.68
CA SER A 24 -39.32 57.66 -28.60
C SER A 24 -39.77 58.02 -27.18
N ALA A 25 -39.66 59.32 -26.88
CA ALA A 25 -40.22 59.95 -25.69
C ALA A 25 -41.17 61.07 -26.13
N ALA A 26 -42.39 61.03 -25.59
CA ALA A 26 -43.49 61.98 -25.74
C ALA A 26 -44.28 61.93 -27.06
N LEU A 27 -45.58 61.64 -26.92
CA LEU A 27 -46.61 61.83 -27.94
C LEU A 27 -47.31 63.20 -27.77
N PRO A 28 -47.80 63.82 -28.86
CA PRO A 28 -48.58 65.06 -28.79
C PRO A 28 -49.99 64.83 -28.19
N ALA A 29 -50.61 65.90 -27.70
CA ALA A 29 -51.97 65.88 -27.15
C ALA A 29 -53.01 65.44 -28.19
N GLN A 30 -53.91 64.52 -27.81
CA GLN A 30 -54.93 63.95 -28.70
C GLN A 30 -56.33 64.19 -28.14
N TYR A 31 -57.29 64.46 -29.02
CA TYR A 31 -58.71 64.56 -28.67
C TYR A 31 -59.45 63.27 -29.05
N ILE A 32 -60.12 62.66 -28.08
CA ILE A 32 -60.88 61.44 -28.24
C ILE A 32 -62.36 61.73 -27.99
N ARG A 33 -63.21 61.30 -28.91
CA ARG A 33 -64.67 61.33 -28.73
C ARG A 33 -65.12 60.05 -28.05
N TYR A 34 -65.58 60.15 -26.81
CA TYR A 34 -66.07 59.05 -26.01
C TYR A 34 -67.60 59.05 -25.97
N THR A 35 -68.21 57.90 -26.22
CA THR A 35 -69.65 57.70 -26.03
C THR A 35 -69.83 56.78 -24.83
N PRO A 36 -70.33 57.28 -23.68
CA PRO A 36 -70.55 56.45 -22.49
C PRO A 36 -71.57 55.33 -22.76
N SER A 37 -71.33 54.15 -22.18
CA SER A 37 -72.25 53.00 -22.27
C SER A 37 -73.48 53.17 -21.38
N GLN A 38 -73.33 53.83 -20.23
CA GLN A 38 -74.45 54.21 -19.37
C GLN A 38 -74.99 55.56 -19.85
N GLN A 39 -76.24 55.57 -20.31
CA GLN A 39 -76.92 56.75 -20.83
C GLN A 39 -78.14 57.04 -19.95
N GLY A 40 -78.25 58.27 -19.47
CA GLY A 40 -79.38 58.79 -18.69
C GLY A 40 -79.34 60.31 -18.68
N LEU A 41 -80.50 60.96 -18.57
CA LEU A 41 -80.61 62.44 -18.58
C LEU A 41 -79.85 63.09 -17.42
N GLU A 42 -79.66 62.36 -16.32
CA GLU A 42 -78.90 62.78 -15.13
C GLU A 42 -77.38 62.71 -15.35
N PHE A 43 -76.92 61.98 -16.36
CA PHE A 43 -75.50 61.79 -16.64
C PHE A 43 -75.06 62.66 -17.83
N ASN A 44 -73.82 63.18 -17.74
CA ASN A 44 -73.19 63.95 -18.80
C ASN A 44 -73.97 65.22 -19.24
N SER A 45 -74.68 65.87 -18.31
CA SER A 45 -75.45 67.09 -18.57
C SER A 45 -76.39 66.98 -19.79
N GLY A 46 -76.92 65.77 -20.06
CA GLY A 46 -77.78 65.49 -21.22
C GLY A 46 -77.06 65.27 -22.56
N ALA A 47 -75.73 65.38 -22.61
CA ALA A 47 -74.94 65.15 -23.82
C ALA A 47 -74.72 63.65 -24.07
N LYS A 48 -74.89 63.23 -25.33
CA LYS A 48 -74.67 61.84 -25.74
C LYS A 48 -73.19 61.43 -25.78
N GLN A 49 -72.28 62.39 -25.91
CA GLN A 49 -70.85 62.16 -26.10
C GLN A 49 -70.01 63.13 -25.26
N ARG A 50 -68.77 62.74 -24.97
CA ARG A 50 -67.73 63.56 -24.32
C ARG A 50 -66.55 63.67 -25.26
N ILE A 51 -65.90 64.83 -25.29
CA ILE A 51 -64.61 65.00 -25.94
C ILE A 51 -63.57 65.07 -24.84
N ILE A 52 -62.61 64.15 -24.84
CA ILE A 52 -61.56 64.04 -23.83
C ILE A 52 -60.24 64.38 -24.50
N GLN A 53 -59.51 65.34 -23.94
CA GLN A 53 -58.15 65.63 -24.34
C GLN A 53 -57.19 64.78 -23.51
N MET A 54 -56.49 63.86 -24.17
CA MET A 54 -55.43 63.06 -23.56
C MET A 54 -54.10 63.76 -23.78
N VAL A 55 -53.40 64.03 -22.68
CA VAL A 55 -52.06 64.62 -22.68
C VAL A 55 -51.14 63.68 -21.90
N GLU A 56 -50.00 63.32 -22.48
CA GLU A 56 -48.98 62.53 -21.79
C GLU A 56 -48.35 63.39 -20.67
N VAL A 57 -48.33 62.86 -19.45
CA VAL A 57 -47.73 63.57 -18.31
C VAL A 57 -46.22 63.59 -18.49
N GLN A 58 -45.62 64.78 -18.48
CA GLN A 58 -44.17 64.95 -18.54
C GLN A 58 -43.50 64.22 -17.36
N LYS A 59 -42.63 63.27 -17.68
CA LYS A 59 -41.92 62.45 -16.69
C LYS A 59 -40.64 63.14 -16.23
N ASP A 60 -40.36 63.09 -14.93
CA ASP A 60 -39.12 63.64 -14.36
C ASP A 60 -37.91 62.76 -14.76
N PRO A 61 -36.87 63.33 -15.40
CA PRO A 61 -35.68 62.59 -15.79
C PRO A 61 -34.85 62.06 -14.60
N MET A 62 -35.04 62.60 -13.39
CA MET A 62 -34.34 62.18 -12.17
C MET A 62 -35.17 61.23 -11.29
N GLU A 63 -36.42 60.93 -11.67
CA GLU A 63 -37.27 60.03 -10.89
C GLU A 63 -36.76 58.58 -10.98
N PRO A 64 -36.46 57.91 -9.84
CA PRO A 64 -36.03 56.52 -9.84
C PRO A 64 -37.18 55.57 -10.22
N SER A 65 -36.85 54.30 -10.50
CA SER A 65 -37.86 53.29 -10.88
C SER A 65 -38.94 53.12 -9.79
N ARG A 66 -40.19 53.45 -10.12
CA ARG A 66 -41.31 53.42 -9.16
C ARG A 66 -41.70 52.02 -8.67
N PHE A 67 -41.42 50.96 -9.45
CA PHE A 67 -41.89 49.60 -9.16
C PHE A 67 -40.76 48.57 -9.10
N LYS A 68 -40.91 47.57 -8.22
CA LYS A 68 -40.01 46.41 -8.14
C LYS A 68 -40.39 45.40 -9.23
N ILE A 69 -39.53 45.23 -10.24
CA ILE A 69 -39.75 44.33 -11.40
C ILE A 69 -39.23 42.89 -11.15
N ASN A 70 -38.63 42.63 -9.99
CA ASN A 70 -37.95 41.37 -9.68
C ASN A 70 -38.88 40.19 -9.28
N LYS A 71 -40.20 40.36 -9.30
CA LYS A 71 -41.15 39.29 -8.96
C LYS A 71 -41.22 38.27 -10.12
N LYS A 72 -40.58 37.11 -9.95
CA LYS A 72 -40.64 36.00 -10.91
C LYS A 72 -41.91 35.17 -10.70
N ILE A 73 -42.69 35.00 -11.76
CA ILE A 73 -43.91 34.20 -11.80
C ILE A 73 -43.59 32.90 -12.57
N PRO A 74 -44.14 31.73 -12.20
CA PRO A 74 -43.98 30.53 -13.01
C PRO A 74 -44.45 30.77 -14.44
N ARG A 75 -43.81 30.07 -15.39
CA ARG A 75 -44.19 30.17 -16.80
C ARG A 75 -45.66 29.76 -16.95
N GLY A 76 -46.43 30.57 -17.67
CA GLY A 76 -47.82 30.25 -17.99
C GLY A 76 -47.93 28.93 -18.75
N PRO A 77 -49.15 28.37 -18.85
CA PRO A 77 -49.38 27.16 -19.63
C PRO A 77 -48.93 27.37 -21.09
N PRO A 78 -48.35 26.35 -21.73
CA PRO A 78 -48.02 26.45 -23.15
C PRO A 78 -49.29 26.62 -24.00
N SER A 79 -49.12 27.05 -25.25
CA SER A 79 -50.19 26.96 -26.24
C SER A 79 -50.73 25.52 -26.31
N ARG A 80 -51.97 25.37 -26.77
CA ARG A 80 -52.58 24.04 -26.90
C ARG A 80 -51.63 23.12 -27.69
N PRO A 81 -51.37 21.89 -27.20
CA PRO A 81 -50.44 21.00 -27.86
C PRO A 81 -50.92 20.75 -29.29
N ALA A 82 -50.00 20.90 -30.24
CA ALA A 82 -50.29 20.61 -31.63
C ALA A 82 -50.67 19.13 -31.80
N PRO A 83 -51.61 18.80 -32.70
CA PRO A 83 -51.95 17.41 -32.98
C PRO A 83 -50.73 16.66 -33.51
N ILE A 84 -50.45 15.50 -32.92
CA ILE A 84 -49.33 14.64 -33.31
C ILE A 84 -49.80 13.74 -34.48
N LEU A 85 -49.35 14.06 -35.70
CA LEU A 85 -49.73 13.35 -36.93
C LEU A 85 -48.72 12.24 -37.26
N HIS A 86 -48.57 11.26 -36.37
CA HIS A 86 -47.75 10.08 -36.65
C HIS A 86 -48.46 9.13 -37.62
N SER A 87 -47.66 8.33 -38.34
CA SER A 87 -48.21 7.16 -39.04
C SER A 87 -48.83 6.17 -38.02
N PRO A 88 -49.77 5.30 -38.45
CA PRO A 88 -50.37 4.31 -37.56
C PRO A 88 -49.30 3.48 -36.83
N ILE A 89 -49.54 3.23 -35.54
CA ILE A 89 -48.59 2.54 -34.67
C ILE A 89 -48.30 1.14 -35.25
N ARG A 90 -47.03 0.87 -35.56
CA ARG A 90 -46.58 -0.48 -35.93
C ARG A 90 -46.54 -1.33 -34.66
N LYS A 91 -47.15 -2.51 -34.70
CA LYS A 91 -47.12 -3.44 -33.56
C LYS A 91 -45.70 -3.98 -33.41
N VAL A 92 -45.08 -3.72 -32.27
CA VAL A 92 -43.77 -4.28 -31.92
C VAL A 92 -43.89 -5.80 -31.81
N THR A 93 -42.95 -6.52 -32.39
CA THR A 93 -42.93 -7.98 -32.26
C THR A 93 -42.41 -8.38 -30.88
N VAL A 94 -42.89 -9.50 -30.32
CA VAL A 94 -42.42 -9.99 -29.00
C VAL A 94 -40.91 -10.22 -29.01
N LYS A 95 -40.37 -10.71 -30.12
CA LYS A 95 -38.93 -10.92 -30.32
C LYS A 95 -38.16 -9.60 -30.23
N GLU A 96 -38.59 -8.59 -30.98
CA GLU A 96 -37.97 -7.26 -30.95
C GLU A 96 -37.99 -6.68 -29.53
N GLN A 97 -39.12 -6.78 -28.83
CA GLN A 97 -39.20 -6.33 -27.44
C GLN A 97 -38.20 -7.03 -26.50
N GLN A 98 -37.93 -8.33 -26.72
CA GLN A 98 -36.98 -9.10 -25.94
C GLN A 98 -35.52 -8.76 -26.28
N ASP A 99 -35.20 -8.62 -27.57
CA ASP A 99 -33.86 -8.25 -28.03
C ASP A 99 -33.46 -6.87 -27.50
N TRP A 100 -34.43 -5.96 -27.39
CA TRP A 100 -34.24 -4.62 -26.83
C TRP A 100 -34.38 -4.54 -25.30
N LYS A 101 -34.50 -5.67 -24.60
CA LYS A 101 -34.54 -5.70 -23.14
C LYS A 101 -33.13 -5.51 -22.57
N ILE A 102 -32.82 -4.28 -22.19
CA ILE A 102 -31.54 -3.92 -21.57
C ILE A 102 -31.47 -4.53 -20.15
N SER A 103 -30.41 -5.28 -19.89
CA SER A 103 -30.15 -5.87 -18.56
C SER A 103 -29.82 -4.79 -17.52
N PRO A 104 -30.19 -4.98 -16.24
CA PRO A 104 -29.89 -4.01 -15.19
C PRO A 104 -28.38 -3.84 -15.01
N CYS A 105 -27.94 -2.60 -14.80
CA CYS A 105 -26.54 -2.31 -14.50
C CYS A 105 -26.24 -2.64 -13.03
N ILE A 106 -25.48 -3.71 -12.81
CA ILE A 106 -24.97 -4.11 -11.50
C ILE A 106 -23.52 -3.67 -11.44
N SER A 107 -23.20 -2.75 -10.54
CA SER A 107 -21.83 -2.24 -10.42
C SER A 107 -21.10 -2.87 -9.24
N ASN A 108 -19.79 -3.11 -9.41
CA ASN A 108 -18.92 -3.58 -8.33
C ASN A 108 -18.55 -2.47 -7.33
N TRP A 109 -18.81 -1.20 -7.64
CA TRP A 109 -18.43 -0.05 -6.81
C TRP A 109 -19.57 0.65 -6.08
N LYS A 110 -20.76 0.74 -6.69
CA LYS A 110 -21.84 1.59 -6.20
C LYS A 110 -23.14 0.81 -6.05
N ASN A 111 -23.74 0.97 -4.88
CA ASN A 111 -25.06 0.47 -4.54
C ASN A 111 -25.79 1.54 -3.71
N SER A 112 -26.21 2.63 -4.37
CA SER A 112 -26.78 3.81 -3.70
C SER A 112 -28.06 3.49 -2.93
N LYS A 113 -28.87 2.55 -3.44
CA LYS A 113 -30.12 2.10 -2.82
C LYS A 113 -29.94 0.88 -1.91
N GLY A 114 -28.71 0.37 -1.76
CA GLY A 114 -28.42 -0.73 -0.84
C GLY A 114 -29.08 -2.07 -1.19
N TYR A 115 -29.32 -2.37 -2.47
CA TYR A 115 -29.93 -3.64 -2.88
C TYR A 115 -29.08 -4.85 -2.48
N THR A 116 -29.73 -5.89 -1.95
CA THR A 116 -29.10 -7.20 -1.70
C THR A 116 -28.98 -7.96 -3.01
N ILE A 117 -27.79 -7.95 -3.61
CA ILE A 117 -27.51 -8.59 -4.90
C ILE A 117 -26.70 -9.85 -4.66
N PRO A 118 -27.14 -11.02 -5.18
CA PRO A 118 -26.42 -12.28 -5.02
C PRO A 118 -25.05 -12.24 -5.71
N LEU A 119 -24.15 -13.12 -5.26
CA LEU A 119 -22.74 -13.11 -5.69
C LEU A 119 -22.57 -13.42 -7.17
N ASP A 120 -23.38 -14.33 -7.73
CA ASP A 120 -23.36 -14.70 -9.14
C ASP A 120 -23.56 -13.47 -10.05
N LYS A 121 -24.52 -12.59 -9.71
CA LYS A 121 -24.81 -11.38 -10.50
C LYS A 121 -23.76 -10.29 -10.32
N ARG A 122 -23.05 -10.25 -9.19
CA ARG A 122 -21.90 -9.34 -8.98
C ARG A 122 -20.67 -9.81 -9.76
N LEU A 123 -20.38 -11.10 -9.69
CA LEU A 123 -19.21 -11.71 -10.34
C LEU A 123 -19.38 -11.81 -11.85
N ALA A 124 -20.60 -11.97 -12.36
CA ALA A 124 -20.86 -12.04 -13.80
C ALA A 124 -20.40 -10.79 -14.58
N VAL A 125 -20.39 -9.62 -13.93
CA VAL A 125 -20.01 -8.34 -14.56
C VAL A 125 -18.49 -8.21 -14.73
N ASP A 126 -17.75 -8.98 -13.97
CA ASP A 126 -16.31 -8.84 -13.81
C ASP A 126 -15.52 -9.22 -15.06
N GLY A 127 -16.08 -10.05 -15.96
CA GLY A 127 -15.47 -10.43 -17.22
C GLY A 127 -14.15 -11.23 -17.10
N ARG A 128 -13.55 -11.29 -15.90
CA ARG A 128 -12.34 -12.06 -15.59
C ARG A 128 -12.51 -13.55 -15.88
N GLY A 129 -13.71 -14.09 -15.69
CA GLY A 129 -14.05 -15.47 -16.05
C GLY A 129 -14.14 -15.75 -17.56
N LEU A 130 -14.17 -14.70 -18.39
CA LEU A 130 -14.18 -14.81 -19.86
C LEU A 130 -12.76 -14.73 -20.45
N GLN A 131 -11.75 -14.36 -19.65
CA GLN A 131 -10.37 -14.31 -20.10
C GLN A 131 -9.75 -15.72 -20.08
N ASN A 132 -9.76 -16.38 -21.23
CA ASN A 132 -8.93 -17.57 -21.42
C ASN A 132 -7.46 -17.11 -21.51
N THR A 133 -6.64 -17.50 -20.54
CA THR A 133 -5.21 -17.20 -20.55
C THR A 133 -4.49 -18.19 -21.46
N HIS A 134 -4.12 -17.74 -22.67
CA HIS A 134 -3.33 -18.53 -23.63
C HIS A 134 -1.84 -18.20 -23.45
N ILE A 135 -0.96 -19.21 -23.42
CA ILE A 135 0.49 -19.04 -23.26
C ILE A 135 1.18 -19.19 -24.62
N ASN A 136 2.16 -18.33 -24.90
CA ASN A 136 2.93 -18.34 -26.15
C ASN A 136 4.03 -19.42 -26.14
N GLU A 137 4.21 -20.15 -27.25
CA GLU A 137 5.27 -21.16 -27.42
C GLU A 137 6.70 -20.61 -27.34
N ASN A 138 6.90 -19.31 -27.56
CA ASN A 138 8.21 -18.69 -27.43
C ASN A 138 8.78 -18.81 -26.01
N PHE A 139 7.93 -18.94 -24.99
CA PHE A 139 8.38 -19.22 -23.62
C PHE A 139 9.06 -20.58 -23.51
N ALA A 140 8.56 -21.61 -24.21
CA ALA A 140 9.19 -22.91 -24.25
C ALA A 140 10.54 -22.86 -24.97
N LYS A 141 10.59 -22.20 -26.15
CA LYS A 141 11.84 -22.02 -26.91
C LYS A 141 12.92 -21.30 -26.10
N LEU A 142 12.53 -20.26 -25.35
CA LEU A 142 13.44 -19.52 -24.47
C LEU A 142 13.92 -20.39 -23.30
N ALA A 143 13.02 -21.13 -22.66
CA ALA A 143 13.39 -22.03 -21.57
C ALA A 143 14.39 -23.11 -22.03
N GLU A 144 14.12 -23.74 -23.18
CA GLU A 144 15.01 -24.75 -23.77
C GLU A 144 16.38 -24.16 -24.14
N ALA A 145 16.40 -22.96 -24.72
CA ALA A 145 17.64 -22.26 -25.04
C ALA A 145 18.48 -21.97 -23.77
N LEU A 146 17.84 -21.55 -22.69
CA LEU A 146 18.53 -21.32 -21.41
C LEU A 146 19.02 -22.62 -20.77
N TYR A 147 18.22 -23.70 -20.79
CA TYR A 147 18.64 -25.00 -20.28
C TYR A 147 19.85 -25.55 -21.05
N THR A 148 19.83 -25.48 -22.38
CA THR A 148 20.95 -25.94 -23.22
C THR A 148 22.20 -25.07 -23.05
N ALA A 149 22.04 -23.75 -22.93
CA ALA A 149 23.15 -22.84 -22.65
C ALA A 149 23.78 -23.15 -21.28
N ASN A 150 22.96 -23.42 -20.25
CA ASN A 150 23.47 -23.72 -18.91
C ASN A 150 24.25 -25.04 -18.88
N SER A 151 23.73 -26.11 -19.49
CA SER A 151 24.45 -27.39 -19.58
C SER A 151 25.81 -27.23 -20.27
N LYS A 152 25.87 -26.51 -21.40
CA LYS A 152 27.13 -26.23 -22.10
C LYS A 152 28.10 -25.38 -21.28
N ALA A 153 27.59 -24.42 -20.52
CA ALA A 153 28.41 -23.59 -19.64
C ALA A 153 29.07 -24.45 -18.54
N HIS A 154 28.31 -25.34 -17.90
CA HIS A 154 28.85 -26.26 -16.91
C HIS A 154 29.89 -27.22 -17.49
N GLU A 155 29.62 -27.84 -18.65
CA GLU A 155 30.59 -28.70 -19.33
C GLU A 155 31.90 -27.94 -19.64
N ALA A 156 31.79 -26.70 -20.13
CA ALA A 156 32.96 -25.87 -20.42
C ALA A 156 33.75 -25.48 -19.16
N VAL A 157 33.08 -25.30 -18.01
CA VAL A 157 33.74 -25.04 -16.72
C VAL A 157 34.43 -26.30 -16.21
N ASP A 158 33.78 -27.46 -16.28
CA ASP A 158 34.34 -28.73 -15.84
C ASP A 158 35.56 -29.14 -16.67
N LEU A 159 35.50 -28.95 -17.98
CA LEU A 159 36.64 -29.19 -18.87
C LEU A 159 37.81 -28.27 -18.53
N ARG A 160 37.55 -26.97 -18.31
CA ARG A 160 38.59 -26.02 -17.88
C ARG A 160 39.20 -26.43 -16.54
N ALA A 161 38.38 -26.80 -15.55
CA ALA A 161 38.85 -27.27 -14.26
C ALA A 161 39.68 -28.57 -14.36
N LYS A 162 39.32 -29.49 -15.27
CA LYS A 162 40.11 -30.71 -15.54
C LYS A 162 41.45 -30.39 -16.17
N VAL A 163 41.49 -29.49 -17.17
CA VAL A 163 42.73 -29.05 -17.83
C VAL A 163 43.65 -28.34 -16.83
N GLU A 164 43.12 -27.44 -16.02
CA GLU A 164 43.89 -26.74 -14.98
C GLU A 164 44.49 -27.72 -13.97
N LYS A 165 43.73 -28.73 -13.52
CA LYS A 165 44.24 -29.80 -12.65
C LYS A 165 45.36 -30.60 -13.32
N GLN A 166 45.25 -30.91 -14.61
CA GLN A 166 46.30 -31.62 -15.36
C GLN A 166 47.57 -30.78 -15.50
N ILE A 167 47.45 -29.49 -15.81
CA ILE A 167 48.59 -28.56 -15.87
C ILE A 167 49.25 -28.45 -14.50
N ALA A 168 48.47 -28.28 -13.43
CA ALA A 168 48.99 -28.21 -12.07
C ALA A 168 49.70 -29.51 -11.65
N LYS A 169 49.20 -30.68 -12.05
CA LYS A 169 49.86 -31.97 -11.82
C LYS A 169 51.19 -32.04 -12.59
N LYS A 170 51.19 -31.73 -13.88
CA LYS A 170 52.41 -31.72 -14.71
C LYS A 170 53.47 -30.78 -14.15
N GLN A 171 53.07 -29.57 -13.72
CA GLN A 171 53.97 -28.63 -13.05
C GLN A 171 54.52 -29.16 -11.71
N LYS A 172 53.75 -29.95 -10.95
CA LYS A 172 54.23 -30.62 -9.74
C LYS A 172 55.24 -31.72 -10.08
N ASP A 173 54.94 -32.55 -11.08
CA ASP A 173 55.82 -33.63 -11.53
C ASP A 173 57.16 -33.04 -12.06
N ASP A 174 57.12 -31.99 -12.88
CA ASP A 174 58.32 -31.28 -13.37
C ASP A 174 59.16 -30.69 -12.22
N LYS A 175 58.49 -30.14 -11.18
CA LYS A 175 59.17 -29.64 -9.97
C LYS A 175 59.81 -30.78 -9.18
N GLU A 176 59.14 -31.91 -9.04
CA GLU A 176 59.68 -33.09 -8.36
C GLU A 176 60.89 -33.64 -9.11
N GLU A 177 60.82 -33.77 -10.44
CA GLU A 177 61.96 -34.19 -11.26
C GLU A 177 63.14 -33.23 -11.15
N ARG A 178 62.89 -31.92 -11.16
CA ARG A 178 63.93 -30.90 -10.98
C ARG A 178 64.61 -31.03 -9.62
N LEU A 179 63.83 -31.20 -8.56
CA LEU A 179 64.35 -31.45 -7.21
C LEU A 179 65.13 -32.77 -7.14
N ARG A 180 64.67 -33.82 -7.82
CA ARG A 180 65.34 -35.12 -7.90
C ARG A 180 66.69 -35.03 -8.63
N LYS A 181 66.76 -34.33 -9.76
CA LYS A 181 68.01 -34.08 -10.50
C LYS A 181 68.99 -33.25 -9.66
N LEU A 182 68.50 -32.22 -8.96
CA LEU A 182 69.31 -31.41 -8.05
C LEU A 182 69.84 -32.24 -6.87
N ALA A 183 69.01 -33.10 -6.28
CA ALA A 183 69.43 -34.01 -5.22
C ALA A 183 70.44 -35.07 -5.71
N LEU A 184 70.27 -35.59 -6.93
CA LEU A 184 71.24 -36.51 -7.55
C LEU A 184 72.59 -35.82 -7.75
N ARG A 185 72.59 -34.59 -8.31
CA ARG A 185 73.80 -33.78 -8.49
C ARG A 185 74.48 -33.46 -7.15
N ALA A 186 73.72 -33.06 -6.13
CA ALA A 186 74.25 -32.85 -4.79
C ALA A 186 74.87 -34.14 -4.21
N ARG A 187 74.29 -35.32 -4.48
CA ARG A 187 74.88 -36.61 -4.10
C ARG A 187 76.16 -36.91 -4.86
N THR A 188 76.21 -36.69 -6.18
CA THR A 188 77.43 -36.93 -6.97
C THR A 188 78.55 -35.99 -6.57
N ASP A 189 78.26 -34.71 -6.33
CA ASP A 189 79.24 -33.72 -5.88
C ASP A 189 79.75 -34.06 -4.48
N HIS A 190 78.88 -34.55 -3.59
CA HIS A 190 79.29 -35.03 -2.26
C HIS A 190 80.10 -36.34 -2.31
N VAL A 191 79.93 -37.18 -3.34
CA VAL A 191 80.78 -38.36 -3.58
C VAL A 191 82.10 -37.96 -4.27
N GLY A 192 82.09 -36.96 -5.16
CA GLY A 192 83.27 -36.38 -5.79
C GLY A 192 84.19 -35.66 -4.79
N ILE A 193 83.63 -34.96 -3.81
CA ILE A 193 84.41 -34.38 -2.69
C ILE A 193 85.03 -35.47 -1.80
N ARG A 194 84.45 -36.69 -1.74
CA ARG A 194 85.09 -37.83 -1.06
C ARG A 194 86.22 -38.47 -1.88
N LEU A 195 86.30 -38.20 -3.18
CA LEU A 195 87.31 -38.74 -4.09
C LEU A 195 88.44 -37.72 -4.40
N ALA A 196 88.18 -36.41 -4.29
CA ALA A 196 89.14 -35.36 -4.62
C ALA A 196 89.84 -34.69 -3.41
N GLY A 197 89.60 -35.14 -2.18
CA GLY A 197 90.24 -34.62 -0.97
C GLY A 197 91.17 -35.63 -0.30
N LYS A 198 92.50 -35.45 -0.51
CA LYS A 198 93.65 -36.00 0.25
C LYS A 198 93.44 -37.36 0.95
N GLY A 199 93.92 -38.41 0.29
CA GLY A 199 93.66 -39.82 0.61
C GLY A 199 94.32 -40.43 1.85
N ASP A 200 95.20 -39.76 2.61
CA ASP A 200 96.02 -40.51 3.59
C ASP A 200 95.95 -40.04 5.06
N GLU A 201 95.34 -38.89 5.40
CA GLU A 201 95.22 -38.46 6.82
C GLU A 201 93.76 -38.44 7.34
N GLN A 202 92.77 -38.11 6.50
CA GLN A 202 91.36 -38.09 6.94
C GLN A 202 90.72 -39.48 7.02
N SER A 203 91.32 -40.51 6.43
CA SER A 203 90.91 -41.93 6.56
C SER A 203 91.13 -42.42 7.99
N ALA A 204 92.26 -42.02 8.59
CA ALA A 204 92.58 -42.29 9.99
C ALA A 204 91.65 -41.51 10.95
N GLU A 205 91.39 -40.23 10.69
CA GLU A 205 90.42 -39.45 11.49
C GLU A 205 88.98 -39.93 11.29
N ARG A 206 88.58 -40.38 10.09
CA ARG A 206 87.24 -40.95 9.84
C ARG A 206 87.07 -42.30 10.52
N ASP A 207 88.13 -43.08 10.65
CA ASP A 207 88.14 -44.35 11.39
C ASP A 207 88.08 -44.10 12.90
N GLN A 208 88.79 -43.08 13.40
CA GLN A 208 88.66 -42.60 14.78
C GLN A 208 87.25 -42.06 15.06
N ILE A 209 86.68 -41.24 14.17
CA ILE A 209 85.29 -40.76 14.26
C ILE A 209 84.28 -41.91 14.11
N ARG A 210 84.60 -43.00 13.39
CA ARG A 210 83.74 -44.19 13.32
C ARG A 210 83.79 -45.00 14.60
N GLN A 211 84.97 -45.16 15.19
CA GLN A 211 85.12 -45.80 16.50
C GLN A 211 84.50 -44.95 17.62
N GLU A 212 84.67 -43.63 17.54
CA GLU A 212 84.07 -42.66 18.45
C GLU A 212 82.56 -42.62 18.28
N ARG A 213 82.00 -42.56 17.06
CA ARG A 213 80.55 -42.72 16.83
C ARG A 213 80.02 -44.08 17.23
N LYS A 214 80.82 -45.15 17.17
CA LYS A 214 80.40 -46.48 17.64
C LYS A 214 80.39 -46.53 19.17
N LYS A 215 81.34 -45.85 19.82
CA LYS A 215 81.44 -45.68 21.28
C LYS A 215 80.38 -44.69 21.80
N GLU A 216 80.07 -43.66 21.05
CA GLU A 216 79.02 -42.67 21.26
C GLU A 216 77.65 -43.28 21.01
N ARG A 217 77.44 -44.09 19.96
CA ARG A 217 76.19 -44.84 19.75
C ARG A 217 76.00 -45.91 20.82
N ARG A 218 77.09 -46.48 21.37
CA ARG A 218 77.05 -47.36 22.55
C ARG A 218 76.73 -46.57 23.84
N ARG A 219 77.31 -45.39 24.05
CA ARG A 219 76.97 -44.47 25.16
C ARG A 219 75.57 -43.90 25.02
N ALA A 220 75.11 -43.58 23.83
CA ALA A 220 73.81 -43.02 23.50
C ALA A 220 72.73 -44.09 23.54
N ALA A 221 72.97 -45.33 23.10
CA ALA A 221 72.04 -46.44 23.34
C ALA A 221 71.95 -46.77 24.84
N ALA A 222 73.05 -46.63 25.59
CA ALA A 222 73.02 -46.71 27.05
C ALA A 222 72.28 -45.51 27.67
N LEU A 223 72.40 -44.29 27.13
CA LEU A 223 71.68 -43.09 27.56
C LEU A 223 70.21 -43.08 27.11
N GLN A 224 69.85 -43.74 26.01
CA GLN A 224 68.47 -43.90 25.51
C GLN A 224 67.74 -45.01 26.25
N ARG A 225 68.48 -46.03 26.73
CA ARG A 225 67.97 -46.99 27.72
C ARG A 225 67.90 -46.42 29.13
N ALA A 226 68.68 -45.38 29.45
CA ALA A 226 68.73 -44.75 30.77
C ALA A 226 68.07 -43.35 30.86
N GLY A 227 67.48 -42.83 29.77
CA GLY A 227 67.03 -41.43 29.68
C GLY A 227 65.75 -41.31 28.86
N GLY A 228 64.63 -41.12 29.57
CA GLY A 228 63.30 -40.93 28.98
C GLY A 228 63.14 -39.65 28.16
N ASN A 229 62.20 -39.72 27.21
CA ASN A 229 61.46 -38.65 26.53
C ASN A 229 62.03 -37.22 26.53
N LYS A 230 62.46 -36.72 25.36
CA LYS A 230 62.03 -35.43 24.77
C LYS A 230 62.74 -35.04 23.46
N LYS A 231 61.94 -34.44 22.55
CA LYS A 231 62.24 -33.48 21.44
C LYS A 231 62.67 -34.10 20.09
N ASN A 232 62.20 -33.67 18.90
CA ASN A 232 61.35 -32.54 18.48
C ASN A 232 60.95 -32.66 16.98
N ARG A 233 59.68 -32.41 16.64
CA ARG A 233 59.20 -31.47 15.56
C ARG A 233 57.66 -31.52 15.45
N PRO A 234 56.92 -30.50 15.93
CA PRO A 234 55.46 -30.43 15.84
C PRO A 234 54.97 -29.19 15.06
N LYS A 235 55.57 -28.85 13.91
CA LYS A 235 55.09 -27.72 13.07
C LYS A 235 54.27 -28.14 11.84
N GLU A 236 54.26 -29.44 11.49
CA GLU A 236 53.60 -29.97 10.28
C GLU A 236 52.49 -31.00 10.58
N ARG A 237 52.08 -31.19 11.84
CA ARG A 237 51.00 -32.13 12.17
C ARG A 237 49.62 -31.47 12.01
N ASP A 238 48.77 -32.15 11.24
CA ASP A 238 47.38 -31.76 10.98
C ASP A 238 46.55 -31.71 12.28
N ILE A 239 45.53 -30.86 12.27
CA ILE A 239 44.77 -30.44 13.47
C ILE A 239 44.04 -31.64 14.11
N SER A 240 43.59 -32.61 13.31
CA SER A 240 42.96 -33.85 13.78
C SER A 240 43.94 -34.76 14.55
N GLU A 241 45.20 -34.85 14.14
CA GLU A 241 46.22 -35.65 14.83
C GLU A 241 46.68 -35.00 16.13
N LYS A 242 46.62 -33.66 16.24
CA LYS A 242 46.88 -32.95 17.50
C LYS A 242 45.82 -33.22 18.57
N ILE A 243 44.55 -33.36 18.16
CA ILE A 243 43.44 -33.68 19.06
C ILE A 243 43.56 -35.12 19.56
N ALA A 244 43.88 -36.07 18.68
CA ALA A 244 44.06 -37.49 19.07
C ALA A 244 45.27 -37.72 20.00
N LEU A 245 46.29 -36.86 19.94
CA LEU A 245 47.47 -36.91 20.82
C LEU A 245 47.33 -36.08 22.11
N GLY A 246 46.18 -35.45 22.36
CA GLY A 246 45.94 -34.67 23.58
C GLY A 246 46.85 -33.44 23.77
N VAL A 247 47.61 -33.05 22.73
CA VAL A 247 48.49 -31.88 22.77
C VAL A 247 47.64 -30.66 22.48
N GLN A 248 47.14 -30.03 23.54
CA GLN A 248 46.39 -28.78 23.47
C GLN A 248 47.26 -27.72 22.80
N SER A 249 46.77 -27.14 21.70
CA SER A 249 47.40 -25.98 21.07
C SER A 249 47.38 -24.83 22.07
N ALA A 250 48.54 -24.26 22.40
CA ALA A 250 48.59 -23.07 23.23
C ALA A 250 47.78 -21.96 22.54
N ILE A 251 46.64 -21.60 23.14
CA ILE A 251 45.77 -20.54 22.67
C ILE A 251 46.52 -19.23 22.90
N HIS A 252 46.65 -18.42 21.85
CA HIS A 252 47.32 -17.13 21.89
C HIS A 252 46.69 -16.23 22.96
N THR A 253 47.51 -15.66 23.83
CA THR A 253 47.10 -14.69 24.87
C THR A 253 46.88 -13.30 24.26
N GLY A 254 45.82 -13.16 23.47
CA GLY A 254 45.24 -11.84 23.18
C GLY A 254 44.44 -11.33 24.38
N ILE A 255 44.31 -10.00 24.52
CA ILE A 255 43.53 -9.35 25.60
C ILE A 255 42.14 -9.99 25.66
N GLN A 256 41.83 -10.64 26.79
CA GLN A 256 40.53 -11.29 27.00
C GLN A 256 39.50 -10.21 27.33
N TYR A 257 38.53 -10.01 26.45
CA TYR A 257 37.37 -9.15 26.72
C TYR A 257 36.23 -10.00 27.32
N ASP A 258 35.41 -9.40 28.20
CA ASP A 258 34.25 -10.06 28.79
C ASP A 258 33.24 -10.43 27.70
N GLN A 259 32.88 -11.72 27.62
CA GLN A 259 31.95 -12.27 26.64
C GLN A 259 30.57 -11.57 26.65
N ARG A 260 30.16 -11.02 27.81
CA ARG A 260 28.90 -10.28 27.94
C ARG A 260 28.89 -9.00 27.11
N LEU A 261 30.06 -8.39 26.89
CA LEU A 261 30.19 -7.15 26.12
C LEU A 261 30.00 -7.38 24.62
N PHE A 262 30.40 -8.55 24.10
CA PHE A 262 30.21 -8.88 22.68
C PHE A 262 28.79 -9.28 22.32
N ASN A 263 27.97 -9.64 23.31
CA ASN A 263 26.55 -9.94 23.11
C ASN A 263 25.63 -8.72 23.32
N MET A 264 26.21 -7.52 23.52
CA MET A 264 25.42 -6.28 23.50
C MET A 264 25.20 -5.87 22.04
N SER A 265 23.95 -5.92 21.57
CA SER A 265 23.55 -5.55 20.19
C SER A 265 23.67 -4.05 19.86
N ALA A 266 24.43 -3.29 20.66
CA ALA A 266 24.58 -1.85 20.52
C ALA A 266 25.72 -1.54 19.54
N GLY A 267 25.40 -1.41 18.25
CA GLY A 267 26.36 -0.88 17.29
C GLY A 267 25.94 -0.94 15.82
N PHE A 268 25.29 -2.02 15.38
CA PHE A 268 24.94 -2.15 13.96
C PHE A 268 23.57 -1.56 13.62
N ASN A 269 22.63 -1.53 14.58
CA ASN A 269 21.22 -1.24 14.32
C ASN A 269 20.78 0.20 14.66
N SER A 270 21.66 1.02 15.24
CA SER A 270 21.32 2.37 15.73
C SER A 270 21.55 3.49 14.71
N GLY A 271 22.09 3.19 13.53
CA GLY A 271 22.43 4.20 12.51
C GLY A 271 21.70 4.06 11.18
N LEU A 272 20.85 3.05 11.02
CA LEU A 272 20.10 2.77 9.79
C LEU A 272 18.62 3.12 9.99
N SER A 273 18.33 4.40 10.23
CA SER A 273 16.96 4.90 10.32
C SER A 273 16.68 5.81 9.12
N ASP A 274 15.63 5.49 8.39
CA ASP A 274 15.09 6.31 7.30
C ASP A 274 14.57 7.65 7.85
N ASP A 275 14.63 8.74 7.06
CA ASP A 275 14.34 10.12 7.49
C ASP A 275 12.85 10.34 7.89
N GLY A 276 12.00 9.32 7.69
CA GLY A 276 10.60 9.26 8.14
C GLY A 276 10.34 8.36 9.36
N ALA A 277 11.35 7.67 9.89
CA ALA A 277 11.19 6.80 11.06
C ALA A 277 11.42 7.61 12.35
N ASN A 278 10.36 7.78 13.15
CA ASN A 278 10.36 8.49 14.44
C ASN A 278 11.13 7.73 15.55
N ASN A 279 12.39 7.39 15.32
CA ASN A 279 13.29 6.70 16.25
C ASN A 279 14.24 7.69 16.93
N VAL A 280 13.70 8.73 17.57
CA VAL A 280 14.48 9.80 18.24
C VAL A 280 15.06 9.35 19.60
N TYR A 281 14.52 8.28 20.19
CA TYR A 281 14.89 7.81 21.52
C TYR A 281 15.39 6.37 21.51
N ASP A 282 16.49 6.12 22.22
CA ASP A 282 17.11 4.79 22.35
C ASP A 282 16.29 3.80 23.21
N ARG A 283 15.36 4.32 24.02
CA ARG A 283 14.55 3.52 24.97
C ARG A 283 13.08 3.92 24.90
N PRO A 284 12.14 2.95 24.94
CA PRO A 284 10.73 3.26 25.07
C PRO A 284 10.45 3.91 26.43
N TRP A 285 9.52 4.85 26.45
CA TRP A 285 9.09 5.56 27.66
C TRP A 285 8.58 4.61 28.76
N ASN A 286 7.95 3.49 28.39
CA ASN A 286 7.53 2.46 29.34
C ASN A 286 8.29 1.14 29.09
N SER A 287 8.67 0.48 30.19
CA SER A 287 9.22 -0.88 30.14
C SER A 287 8.15 -1.95 29.94
N SER A 288 6.87 -1.58 30.04
CA SER A 288 5.75 -2.52 29.95
C SER A 288 5.72 -3.25 28.61
N THR A 289 6.12 -2.63 27.51
CA THR A 289 6.14 -3.29 26.19
C THR A 289 7.26 -4.33 26.08
N ALA A 290 8.44 -4.07 26.68
CA ALA A 290 9.55 -5.02 26.72
C ALA A 290 9.29 -6.17 27.69
N VAL A 291 8.66 -5.88 28.83
CA VAL A 291 8.31 -6.84 29.87
C VAL A 291 6.99 -7.55 29.55
N ALA A 292 6.16 -7.07 28.61
CA ALA A 292 4.85 -7.65 28.28
C ALA A 292 4.90 -9.13 27.94
N SER A 293 5.99 -9.59 27.32
CA SER A 293 6.22 -11.01 27.02
C SER A 293 6.52 -11.89 28.24
N GLN A 294 6.70 -11.28 29.41
CA GLN A 294 7.07 -11.87 30.71
C GLN A 294 6.12 -11.48 31.86
N ILE A 295 5.14 -10.59 31.66
CA ILE A 295 4.23 -10.13 32.75
C ILE A 295 3.44 -11.32 33.34
N TYR A 296 3.08 -12.31 32.54
CA TYR A 296 2.55 -13.57 33.05
C TYR A 296 2.76 -14.71 32.04
N LYS A 297 3.68 -15.61 32.36
CA LYS A 297 3.85 -16.91 31.69
C LYS A 297 3.95 -17.98 32.76
N PRO A 298 2.85 -18.65 33.13
CA PRO A 298 2.93 -19.75 34.08
C PRO A 298 3.79 -20.86 33.49
N SER A 299 4.89 -21.16 34.17
CA SER A 299 5.75 -22.29 33.87
C SER A 299 5.08 -23.54 34.43
N LYS A 300 4.73 -24.50 33.57
CA LYS A 300 4.13 -25.77 33.99
C LYS A 300 5.05 -26.57 34.94
N THR A 301 6.33 -26.23 35.02
CA THR A 301 7.33 -26.90 35.88
C THR A 301 7.29 -26.46 37.35
N SER A 302 6.48 -25.45 37.70
CA SER A 302 6.34 -24.99 39.09
C SER A 302 4.99 -25.36 39.74
N GLU A 303 4.11 -26.06 39.02
CA GLU A 303 2.79 -26.47 39.55
C GLU A 303 2.86 -27.75 40.41
N ASP A 304 3.91 -28.56 40.29
CA ASP A 304 4.05 -29.82 41.03
C ASP A 304 4.52 -29.68 42.49
N ASN A 305 4.69 -28.44 43.00
CA ASN A 305 5.08 -28.18 44.41
C ASN A 305 4.04 -27.40 45.23
N PHE A 306 2.81 -27.26 44.73
CA PHE A 306 1.71 -26.60 45.46
C PHE A 306 0.52 -27.54 45.69
N GLU A 307 0.81 -28.73 46.22
CA GLU A 307 -0.17 -29.76 46.59
C GLU A 307 -0.72 -29.55 48.03
N ASP A 308 -0.85 -28.30 48.49
CA ASP A 308 -1.36 -28.00 49.84
C ASP A 308 -2.30 -26.77 49.88
N THR A 309 -2.89 -26.41 48.74
CA THR A 309 -3.82 -25.27 48.64
C THR A 309 -5.22 -25.57 49.19
N GLU A 310 -5.58 -26.85 49.38
CA GLU A 310 -6.84 -27.24 50.04
C GLU A 310 -6.75 -27.19 51.58
N ALA A 311 -5.56 -27.35 52.17
CA ALA A 311 -5.35 -27.20 53.62
C ALA A 311 -5.39 -25.73 54.07
N LEU A 312 -4.92 -24.80 53.23
CA LEU A 312 -4.97 -23.35 53.48
C LEU A 312 -6.37 -22.73 53.29
N ALA A 313 -7.21 -23.33 52.44
CA ALA A 313 -8.59 -22.87 52.21
C ALA A 313 -9.54 -23.19 53.39
N ASN A 314 -9.30 -24.30 54.11
CA ASN A 314 -10.12 -24.73 55.24
C ASN A 314 -9.64 -24.22 56.61
N ALA A 315 -8.44 -23.63 56.69
CA ALA A 315 -7.88 -23.08 57.93
C ALA A 315 -8.40 -21.69 58.31
N THR A 316 -9.29 -21.08 57.51
CA THR A 316 -9.89 -19.78 57.81
C THR A 316 -11.34 -19.94 58.27
N THR A 317 -11.52 -20.25 59.56
CA THR A 317 -12.82 -20.27 60.27
C THR A 317 -13.40 -18.85 60.48
N ARG A 318 -13.36 -17.99 59.45
CA ARG A 318 -13.90 -16.62 59.46
C ARG A 318 -14.79 -16.30 58.25
N PHE A 319 -15.07 -17.27 57.38
CA PHE A 319 -15.94 -17.07 56.22
C PHE A 319 -17.12 -18.04 56.22
N GLU A 320 -18.32 -17.53 56.55
CA GLU A 320 -19.58 -18.26 56.41
C GLU A 320 -20.03 -18.25 54.94
N LYS A 321 -20.13 -19.44 54.32
CA LYS A 321 -20.71 -19.62 52.98
C LYS A 321 -22.25 -19.68 53.06
N GLU A 322 -22.88 -18.56 53.37
CA GLU A 322 -24.35 -18.42 53.37
C GLU A 322 -24.76 -17.23 52.49
N LYS A 323 -24.36 -17.25 51.20
CA LYS A 323 -25.07 -16.56 50.11
C LYS A 323 -24.57 -17.02 48.76
N GLY A 324 -25.33 -17.91 48.13
CA GLY A 324 -25.13 -18.24 46.72
C GLY A 324 -25.35 -17.02 45.84
N PHE A 325 -24.52 -16.88 44.81
CA PHE A 325 -24.63 -15.88 43.75
C PHE A 325 -26.03 -15.95 43.11
N LYS A 326 -26.75 -14.82 43.13
CA LYS A 326 -28.13 -14.74 42.64
C LYS A 326 -28.13 -14.93 41.12
N GLY A 327 -28.50 -16.13 40.66
CA GLY A 327 -28.46 -16.53 39.25
C GLY A 327 -28.04 -17.97 39.00
N ALA A 328 -27.53 -18.67 40.02
CA ALA A 328 -27.06 -20.05 39.91
C ALA A 328 -28.12 -21.12 40.31
N SER A 329 -29.42 -20.89 40.06
CA SER A 329 -30.44 -21.94 40.21
C SER A 329 -30.54 -22.79 38.94
N ARG A 330 -30.43 -24.10 39.14
CA ARG A 330 -30.40 -25.19 38.16
C ARG A 330 -31.54 -25.14 37.11
N ALA A 331 -31.14 -25.11 35.85
CA ALA A 331 -31.77 -25.56 34.59
C ALA A 331 -33.32 -25.63 34.46
N ALA A 332 -33.85 -24.83 33.52
CA ALA A 332 -35.03 -25.17 32.72
C ALA A 332 -34.66 -25.07 31.23
N ALA A 333 -34.95 -26.13 30.45
CA ALA A 333 -34.67 -26.19 29.02
C ALA A 333 -35.50 -25.13 28.26
N ARG A 334 -34.83 -24.24 27.52
CA ARG A 334 -35.47 -23.18 26.72
C ARG A 334 -35.34 -23.49 25.24
N ASN A 335 -36.46 -23.86 24.59
CA ASN A 335 -36.60 -23.88 23.14
C ASN A 335 -37.37 -22.62 22.71
N GLY A 336 -36.69 -21.68 22.05
CA GLY A 336 -37.26 -20.45 21.48
C GLY A 336 -36.15 -19.47 21.07
N PRO A 337 -36.35 -18.64 20.03
CA PRO A 337 -35.32 -17.71 19.55
C PRO A 337 -35.00 -16.64 20.60
N VAL A 338 -33.71 -16.33 20.70
CA VAL A 338 -33.08 -15.46 21.71
C VAL A 338 -33.77 -14.09 21.79
N GLN A 339 -34.42 -13.80 22.92
CA GLN A 339 -34.88 -12.46 23.27
C GLN A 339 -33.87 -11.85 24.24
N PHE A 340 -33.35 -10.65 23.91
CA PHE A 340 -32.48 -9.88 24.80
C PHE A 340 -33.34 -9.12 25.82
N GLN A 341 -33.12 -9.37 27.10
CA GLN A 341 -33.58 -8.46 28.16
C GLN A 341 -32.59 -7.29 28.23
N HIS A 342 -33.11 -6.09 28.06
CA HIS A 342 -32.37 -4.85 28.25
C HIS A 342 -32.30 -4.58 29.75
N GLU A 343 -31.20 -4.95 30.40
CA GLU A 343 -30.92 -4.47 31.76
C GLU A 343 -30.67 -2.95 31.71
N GLU A 344 -31.19 -2.24 32.70
CA GLU A 344 -31.05 -0.79 32.81
C GLU A 344 -29.57 -0.41 33.02
N ASP A 345 -29.13 0.53 32.19
CA ASP A 345 -27.74 0.96 32.05
C ASP A 345 -27.28 1.64 33.36
N LEU A 346 -26.49 0.93 34.16
CA LEU A 346 -26.05 1.29 35.53
C LEU A 346 -25.34 2.66 35.62
N PHE A 347 -24.99 3.27 34.49
CA PHE A 347 -24.28 4.54 34.39
C PHE A 347 -25.07 5.69 33.74
N SER A 348 -26.40 5.60 33.59
CA SER A 348 -27.28 6.69 33.08
C SER A 348 -26.74 7.43 31.84
N SER A 349 -25.99 6.72 30.99
CA SER A 349 -25.30 7.32 29.85
C SER A 349 -26.27 7.84 28.79
N ARG A 350 -27.49 7.28 28.78
CA ARG A 350 -28.60 7.65 27.91
C ARG A 350 -29.30 8.95 28.32
N ASP A 351 -29.27 9.30 29.60
CA ASP A 351 -29.84 10.56 30.12
C ASP A 351 -28.89 11.72 29.85
N PHE A 352 -27.59 11.52 30.03
CA PHE A 352 -26.55 12.50 29.64
C PHE A 352 -26.61 12.86 28.15
N LEU A 353 -26.87 11.89 27.27
CA LEU A 353 -26.99 12.14 25.83
C LEU A 353 -28.29 12.86 25.43
N LYS A 354 -29.35 12.80 26.27
CA LYS A 354 -30.57 13.59 26.10
C LYS A 354 -30.39 15.04 26.53
N ASP A 355 -29.65 15.30 27.60
CA ASP A 355 -29.38 16.66 28.10
C ASP A 355 -28.49 17.47 27.15
N VAL A 356 -27.51 16.82 26.51
CA VAL A 356 -26.68 17.45 25.46
C VAL A 356 -27.48 17.74 24.18
N ARG A 357 -28.54 16.96 23.91
CA ARG A 357 -29.45 17.23 22.78
C ARG A 357 -30.50 18.31 23.07
N GLN A 358 -30.89 18.50 24.34
CA GLN A 358 -31.87 19.52 24.74
C GLN A 358 -31.24 20.91 25.00
N SER A 359 -29.93 21.00 25.25
CA SER A 359 -29.21 22.28 25.41
C SER A 359 -28.79 22.95 24.09
N GLY A 360 -29.10 22.34 22.93
CA GLY A 360 -28.72 22.83 21.60
C GLY A 360 -29.76 23.68 20.85
N THR A 361 -30.91 24.04 21.44
CA THR A 361 -32.01 24.67 20.69
C THR A 361 -32.63 25.89 21.38
N SER A 362 -31.90 27.01 21.44
CA SER A 362 -32.49 28.35 21.54
C SER A 362 -31.49 29.43 21.13
N GLY A 363 -31.65 30.04 19.96
CA GLY A 363 -30.80 31.17 19.54
C GLY A 363 -30.84 31.54 18.05
N SER A 364 -31.96 32.16 17.65
CA SER A 364 -32.14 33.20 16.61
C SER A 364 -31.17 33.34 15.41
N ALA A 365 -31.80 33.43 14.24
CA ALA A 365 -31.26 33.88 12.95
C ALA A 365 -30.65 35.30 12.95
N SER A 366 -29.64 35.54 12.10
CA SER A 366 -29.67 36.56 11.01
C SER A 366 -28.36 36.72 10.23
N SER A 367 -28.49 36.69 8.89
CA SER A 367 -27.80 37.47 7.84
C SER A 367 -26.28 37.37 7.57
N SER A 368 -25.94 36.92 6.35
CA SER A 368 -25.21 37.63 5.27
C SER A 368 -24.50 36.61 4.35
N LYS A 369 -24.99 36.33 3.14
CA LYS A 369 -24.72 37.02 1.87
C LYS A 369 -23.24 37.10 1.47
N ARG A 370 -22.82 36.18 0.59
CA ARG A 370 -21.81 36.23 -0.51
C ARG A 370 -21.94 34.85 -1.20
N GLY A 371 -22.33 34.64 -2.46
CA GLY A 371 -22.21 35.45 -3.66
C GLY A 371 -20.91 35.11 -4.39
N ASN A 372 -20.85 34.02 -5.16
CA ASN A 372 -20.49 34.10 -6.58
C ASN A 372 -20.80 32.80 -7.33
N ALA A 373 -21.46 32.96 -8.48
CA ALA A 373 -21.47 32.02 -9.58
C ALA A 373 -20.35 32.44 -10.53
N ASP A 374 -19.62 31.49 -11.11
CA ASP A 374 -18.80 31.72 -12.30
C ASP A 374 -18.93 30.49 -13.22
N ASP A 375 -19.76 30.67 -14.24
CA ASP A 375 -19.41 30.57 -15.66
C ASP A 375 -18.38 29.50 -16.08
N ARG A 376 -18.88 28.52 -16.83
CA ARG A 376 -18.13 27.88 -17.92
C ARG A 376 -18.93 27.96 -19.21
N GLU A 377 -18.82 29.10 -19.86
CA GLU A 377 -19.10 29.23 -21.29
C GLU A 377 -18.01 28.58 -22.14
N GLU A 378 -18.50 28.10 -23.27
CA GLU A 378 -17.80 27.79 -24.50
C GLU A 378 -16.74 28.84 -24.88
N ARG A 379 -15.59 28.37 -25.36
CA ARG A 379 -14.74 29.15 -26.28
C ARG A 379 -14.61 28.40 -27.59
N SER A 380 -15.50 28.77 -28.51
CA SER A 380 -15.21 29.26 -29.86
C SER A 380 -13.80 29.03 -30.43
N SER A 381 -13.78 28.21 -31.48
CA SER A 381 -13.29 28.45 -32.85
C SER A 381 -12.07 29.35 -33.16
N LYS A 382 -11.28 28.85 -34.13
CA LYS A 382 -10.45 29.52 -35.17
C LYS A 382 -8.98 29.88 -34.89
N LYS A 383 -8.10 29.02 -35.46
CA LYS A 383 -6.93 29.40 -36.29
C LYS A 383 -6.64 28.22 -37.24
N ARG A 384 -7.05 28.29 -38.52
CA ARG A 384 -6.27 28.73 -39.70
C ARG A 384 -5.02 27.90 -40.01
N ARG A 385 -5.11 27.16 -41.13
CA ARG A 385 -4.12 26.93 -42.21
C ARG A 385 -2.64 26.79 -41.82
N LYS A 386 -2.00 25.66 -42.17
CA LYS A 386 -1.16 25.49 -43.39
C LYS A 386 -0.43 24.13 -43.34
N LYS A 387 -0.22 23.60 -44.55
CA LYS A 387 0.61 22.45 -44.97
C LYS A 387 0.05 21.07 -44.70
#